data_AF-A0A8T5TJ24-F1
#
_entry.id   AF-A0A8T5TJ24-F1
#
_cell.length_a   1.000
_cell.length_b   1.000
_cell.length_c   1.000
_cell.angle_alpha   90.00
_cell.angle_beta   90.00
_cell.angle_gamma   90.00
#
_symmetry.space_group_name_H-M   'P 1'
#
loop_
_entity.id
_entity.type
_entity.pdbx_description
1 polymer ?
#
loop_
_entity_poly.entity_id
_entity_poly.type
_entity_poly.pdbx_seq_one_letter_code
_entity_poly.pdbx_strand_id
1 'polypeptide(L)'
;MSAQDDETRFCPYCGIKLKHPYWEHIQSVHADKYAQKETWVKLYQDYRKLGMDEDISLTVISELFNSTIDEIKSFLKSTNAL
;
A
#
# COMPACT_ATOMS: atom_id res chain seq x y z
N MET A 1 -4.36 -26.95 12.55
CA MET A 1 -4.95 -25.60 12.64
C MET A 1 -3.86 -24.65 12.16
N SER A 2 -3.94 -24.18 10.92
CA SER A 2 -2.87 -23.35 10.35
C SER A 2 -2.99 -21.93 10.90
N ALA A 3 -1.90 -21.46 11.51
CA ALA A 3 -1.77 -20.14 12.10
C ALA A 3 -2.14 -19.06 11.07
N GLN A 4 -3.26 -18.39 11.29
CA GLN A 4 -3.53 -17.10 10.68
C GLN A 4 -2.75 -16.09 11.53
N ASP A 5 -1.48 -15.88 11.19
CA ASP A 5 -0.71 -14.75 11.68
C ASP A 5 -1.44 -13.50 11.19
N ASP A 6 -2.30 -12.97 12.08
CA ASP A 6 -2.98 -11.69 11.93
C ASP A 6 -1.89 -10.61 12.06
N GLU A 7 -1.06 -10.48 11.02
CA GLU A 7 -0.01 -9.46 10.91
C GLU A 7 -0.68 -8.12 11.15
N THR A 8 -0.55 -7.67 12.39
CA THR A 8 -1.33 -6.56 12.87
C THR A 8 -0.61 -5.30 12.43
N ARG A 9 -0.90 -4.79 11.24
CA ARG A 9 -0.41 -3.47 10.85
C ARG A 9 -1.23 -2.38 11.52
N PHE A 10 -0.56 -1.28 11.81
CA PHE A 10 -1.19 -0.06 12.29
C PHE A 10 -1.21 0.97 11.17
N CYS A 11 -2.26 1.80 11.15
CA CYS A 11 -2.37 2.87 10.18
C CYS A 11 -1.25 3.89 10.39
N PRO A 12 -0.46 4.25 9.37
CA PRO A 12 0.63 5.21 9.52
C PRO A 12 0.15 6.66 9.76
N TYR A 13 -1.17 6.92 9.67
CA TYR A 13 -1.75 8.26 9.80
C TYR A 13 -2.50 8.47 11.12
N CYS A 14 -3.14 7.43 11.65
CA CYS A 14 -3.95 7.53 12.87
C CYS A 14 -3.58 6.48 13.94
N GLY A 15 -2.67 5.55 13.63
CA GLY A 15 -2.19 4.55 14.58
C GLY A 15 -3.20 3.47 14.95
N ILE A 16 -4.35 3.38 14.28
CA ILE A 16 -5.33 2.32 14.57
C ILE A 16 -4.86 0.97 14.03
N LYS A 17 -5.26 -0.11 14.70
CA LYS A 17 -5.06 -1.47 14.21
C LYS A 17 -5.84 -1.68 12.92
N LEU A 18 -5.12 -1.88 11.82
CA LEU A 18 -5.67 -2.17 10.51
C LEU A 18 -5.91 -3.67 10.40
N LYS A 19 -7.08 -4.02 9.88
CA LYS A 19 -7.36 -5.39 9.42
C LYS A 19 -6.99 -5.49 7.95
N HIS A 20 -6.52 -6.66 7.53
CA HIS A 20 -6.39 -6.94 6.11
C HIS A 20 -7.78 -6.86 5.44
N PRO A 21 -7.92 -6.14 4.31
CA PRO A 21 -6.91 -5.33 3.62
C PRO A 21 -6.69 -3.95 4.29
N TYR A 22 -5.43 -3.65 4.63
CA TYR A 22 -5.05 -2.46 5.42
C TYR A 22 -5.47 -1.12 4.82
N TRP A 23 -5.63 -1.08 3.49
CA TRP A 23 -5.92 0.14 2.74
C TRP A 23 -7.38 0.53 2.73
N GLU A 24 -8.29 -0.39 3.08
CA GLU A 24 -9.72 -0.09 3.20
C GLU A 24 -9.96 1.02 4.22
N HIS A 25 -9.27 0.97 5.35
CA HIS A 25 -9.34 2.03 6.36
C HIS A 25 -8.77 3.36 5.85
N ILE A 26 -7.63 3.33 5.17
CA ILE A 26 -6.98 4.56 4.68
C ILE A 26 -7.84 5.18 3.58
N GLN A 27 -8.45 4.38 2.72
CA GLN A 27 -9.41 4.81 1.72
C GLN A 27 -10.67 5.44 2.36
N SER A 28 -11.19 4.85 3.43
CA SER A 28 -12.44 5.29 4.06
C SER A 28 -12.25 6.48 5.02
N VAL A 29 -11.20 6.47 5.83
CA VAL A 29 -10.95 7.48 6.90
C VAL A 29 -9.96 8.55 6.46
N HIS A 30 -9.02 8.22 5.58
CA HIS A 30 -8.00 9.14 5.09
C HIS A 30 -8.06 9.27 3.57
N ALA A 31 -9.26 9.43 3.01
CA ALA A 31 -9.48 9.54 1.55
C ALA A 31 -8.58 10.60 0.91
N ASP A 32 -8.37 11.75 1.58
CA ASP A 32 -7.48 12.82 1.11
C ASP A 32 -6.02 12.36 0.99
N LYS A 33 -5.54 11.54 1.93
CA LYS A 33 -4.19 10.96 1.88
C LYS A 33 -4.13 9.83 0.87
N TYR A 34 -5.16 9.00 0.84
CA TYR A 34 -5.27 7.89 -0.08
C TYR A 34 -5.15 8.39 -1.52
N ALA A 35 -5.87 9.45 -1.89
CA ALA A 35 -5.85 10.04 -3.23
C ALA A 35 -4.50 10.67 -3.65
N GLN A 36 -3.53 10.85 -2.73
CA GLN A 36 -2.23 11.42 -3.09
C GLN A 36 -1.28 10.36 -3.67
N LYS A 37 -0.54 10.71 -4.72
CA LYS A 37 0.47 9.82 -5.30
C LYS A 37 1.58 9.43 -4.30
N GLU A 38 1.83 10.25 -3.27
CA GLU A 38 2.70 9.90 -2.14
C GLU A 38 2.29 8.60 -1.43
N THR A 39 1.00 8.26 -1.45
CA THR A 39 0.50 7.00 -0.90
C THR A 39 1.01 5.79 -1.67
N TRP A 40 1.26 5.91 -2.99
CA TRP A 40 1.82 4.83 -3.80
C TRP A 40 3.21 4.42 -3.31
N VAL A 41 4.05 5.40 -2.93
CA VAL A 41 5.38 5.16 -2.38
C VAL A 41 5.28 4.43 -1.05
N LYS A 42 4.42 4.90 -0.15
CA LYS A 42 4.24 4.28 1.17
C LYS A 42 3.69 2.87 1.06
N LEU A 43 2.65 2.67 0.25
CA LEU A 43 2.11 1.37 -0.12
C LEU A 43 3.18 0.39 -0.54
N TYR A 44 3.96 0.80 -1.55
CA TYR A 44 5.00 -0.01 -2.14
C TYR A 44 6.05 -0.37 -1.10
N GLN A 45 6.59 0.62 -0.37
CA GLN A 45 7.57 0.37 0.69
C GLN A 45 7.04 -0.54 1.80
N ASP A 46 5.79 -0.35 2.20
CA ASP A 46 5.14 -1.21 3.18
C ASP A 46 5.05 -2.65 2.63
N TYR A 47 4.52 -2.86 1.43
CA TYR A 47 4.43 -4.20 0.85
C TYR A 47 5.81 -4.87 0.71
N ARG A 48 6.83 -4.14 0.23
CA ARG A 48 8.20 -4.65 0.16
C ARG A 48 8.77 -5.01 1.54
N LYS A 49 8.45 -4.25 2.60
CA LYS A 49 8.86 -4.56 3.98
C LYS A 49 8.21 -5.82 4.55
N LEU A 50 7.03 -6.22 4.07
CA LEU A 50 6.41 -7.50 4.43
C LEU A 50 7.04 -8.70 3.71
N GLY A 51 8.04 -8.46 2.85
CA GLY A 51 8.57 -9.50 1.97
C GLY A 51 7.66 -9.78 0.76
N MET A 52 6.71 -8.89 0.46
CA MET A 52 5.87 -9.02 -0.73
C MET A 52 6.69 -8.69 -1.98
N ASP A 53 6.45 -9.44 -3.06
CA ASP A 53 7.18 -9.27 -4.31
C ASP A 53 6.90 -7.91 -4.96
N GLU A 54 7.85 -7.39 -5.75
CA GLU A 54 7.70 -6.07 -6.38
C GLU A 54 6.49 -6.06 -7.31
N ASP A 55 6.39 -7.05 -8.21
CA ASP A 55 5.29 -7.15 -9.16
C ASP A 55 3.93 -7.29 -8.47
N ILE A 56 3.85 -8.05 -7.38
CA ILE A 56 2.62 -8.20 -6.59
C ILE A 56 2.27 -6.86 -5.94
N SER A 57 3.25 -6.19 -5.34
CA SER A 57 3.06 -4.89 -4.70
C SER A 57 2.55 -3.86 -5.70
N LEU A 58 3.16 -3.79 -6.89
CA LEU A 58 2.74 -2.88 -7.96
C LEU A 58 1.35 -3.22 -8.49
N THR A 59 1.03 -4.52 -8.66
CA THR A 59 -0.28 -4.98 -9.12
C THR A 59 -1.38 -4.56 -8.14
N VAL A 60 -1.18 -4.78 -6.84
CA VAL A 60 -2.15 -4.38 -5.81
C VAL A 60 -2.37 -2.87 -5.82
N ILE A 61 -1.29 -2.06 -5.93
CA ILE A 61 -1.43 -0.59 -6.02
C ILE A 61 -2.17 -0.20 -7.30
N SER A 62 -1.91 -0.88 -8.42
CA SER A 62 -2.57 -0.63 -9.70
C SER A 62 -4.09 -0.84 -9.62
N GLU A 63 -4.52 -1.91 -8.96
CA GLU A 63 -5.94 -2.22 -8.73
C GLU A 63 -6.58 -1.22 -7.76
N LEU A 64 -5.87 -0.86 -6.69
CA LEU A 64 -6.33 0.06 -5.66
C LEU A 64 -6.57 1.49 -6.16
N PHE A 65 -5.76 1.93 -7.13
CA PHE A 65 -5.81 3.29 -7.69
C PHE A 65 -6.38 3.35 -9.09
N ASN A 66 -6.86 2.21 -9.62
CA ASN A 66 -7.29 2.08 -11.01
C ASN A 66 -6.28 2.72 -11.98
N SER A 67 -5.00 2.49 -11.72
CA SER A 67 -3.86 3.08 -12.40
C SER A 67 -3.03 1.97 -13.04
N THR A 68 -2.18 2.30 -14.01
CA THR A 68 -1.33 1.28 -14.63
C THR A 68 -0.08 1.02 -13.79
N ILE A 69 0.40 -0.22 -13.79
CA ILE A 69 1.68 -0.59 -13.16
C ILE A 69 2.81 0.30 -13.69
N ASP A 70 2.80 0.61 -14.99
CA ASP A 70 3.83 1.45 -15.63
C ASP A 70 3.83 2.89 -15.10
N GLU A 71 2.65 3.48 -14.88
CA GLU A 71 2.51 4.80 -14.27
C GLU A 71 3.01 4.79 -12.82
N ILE A 72 2.62 3.79 -12.03
CA ILE A 72 3.05 3.65 -10.65
C ILE A 72 4.57 3.46 -10.60
N LYS A 73 5.12 2.59 -11.43
CA LYS A 73 6.56 2.32 -11.51
C LYS A 73 7.33 3.56 -11.93
N SER A 74 6.82 4.32 -12.90
CA SER A 74 7.40 5.60 -13.32
C SER A 74 7.39 6.63 -12.19
N PHE A 75 6.31 6.69 -11.41
CA PHE A 75 6.21 7.57 -10.26
C PHE A 75 7.17 7.15 -9.12
N LEU A 76 7.24 5.86 -8.81
CA LEU A 76 8.15 5.31 -7.80
C LEU A 76 9.62 5.55 -8.14
N LYS A 77 10.00 5.35 -9.42
CA LYS A 77 11.34 5.70 -9.92
C LYS A 77 11.63 7.19 -9.79
N SER A 78 10.65 8.04 -10.15
CA SER A 78 10.79 9.50 -10.04
C SER A 78 10.96 9.97 -8.59
N THR A 79 10.46 9.20 -7.63
CA THR A 79 10.55 9.49 -6.19
C THR A 79 11.70 8.74 -5.50
N ASN A 80 12.56 8.03 -6.24
CA ASN A 80 13.67 7.23 -5.69
C ASN A 80 13.21 6.14 -4.70
N ALA A 81 11.96 5.67 -4.85
CA ALA A 81 11.38 4.61 -4.02
C ALA A 81 11.62 3.20 -4.59
N LEU A 82 12.13 3.12 -5.83
CA LEU A 82 12.37 1.91 -6.61
C LEU A 82 13.77 1.96 -7.23
#